data_AF-A0AAP0R6G2-F1
#
_entry.id   AF-A0AAP0R6G2-F1
#
_cell.length_a   1.000
_cell.length_b   1.000
_cell.length_c   1.000
_cell.angle_alpha   90.00
_cell.angle_beta   90.00
_cell.angle_gamma   90.00
#
_symmetry.space_group_name_H-M   'P 1'
#
loop_
_entity.id
_entity.type
_entity.pdbx_description
1 polymer ?
#
loop_
_entity_poly.entity_id
_entity_poly.type
_entity_poly.pdbx_seq_one_letter_code
_entity_poly.pdbx_strand_id
1 'polypeptide(L)'
;MGDKVTDTLKIIDEDGDSFAKRAEMYYKKRPELINFVEESYRAYRALAERYDHISKELQNANRTIASIFPEQVQFAMDDEDDENFPEKINPSHESDKPPKDLPDIPKPTIPKVPKIPKKDFKAAPMFISKKGPLKRTASSARTVVSSGLSKTEAMEEIDELQKGILVLQTEKEFVKSSYESGLSKYWEIERRITEMQGKVCSLQDEYSIGRVIEDDEAQKLMVAAALKSCQQTLIRLQETQRRSAEEARIEYQRIKEAHEKLETLKDKLLQAKKGSARAHRRTGVS
;
A
#
# COMPACT_ATOMS: atom_id res chain seq x y z
N MET A 1 23.97 -2.81 -32.44
CA MET A 1 22.69 -3.56 -32.43
C MET A 1 22.12 -3.67 -33.84
N GLY A 2 22.12 -2.58 -34.62
CA GLY A 2 21.73 -2.60 -36.04
C GLY A 2 22.48 -3.66 -36.86
N ASP A 3 23.80 -3.73 -36.75
CA ASP A 3 24.61 -4.71 -37.51
C ASP A 3 24.22 -6.17 -37.23
N LYS A 4 23.95 -6.50 -35.95
CA LYS A 4 23.50 -7.84 -35.55
C LYS A 4 22.10 -8.16 -36.05
N VAL A 5 21.21 -7.17 -36.12
CA VAL A 5 19.86 -7.33 -36.68
C VAL A 5 19.93 -7.53 -38.20
N THR A 6 20.80 -6.79 -38.90
CA THR A 6 21.03 -6.97 -40.33
C THR A 6 21.61 -8.34 -40.64
N ASP A 7 22.51 -8.85 -39.80
CA ASP A 7 23.08 -10.19 -39.97
C ASP A 7 22.05 -11.29 -39.68
N THR A 8 21.16 -11.06 -38.72
CA THR A 8 20.03 -11.96 -38.44
C THR A 8 19.00 -11.97 -39.56
N LEU A 9 18.74 -10.82 -40.21
CA LEU A 9 17.89 -10.76 -41.41
C LEU A 9 18.51 -11.53 -42.58
N LYS A 10 19.82 -11.40 -42.81
CA LYS A 10 20.52 -12.15 -43.88
C LYS A 10 20.44 -13.66 -43.69
N ILE A 11 20.43 -14.13 -42.43
CA ILE A 11 20.24 -15.55 -42.09
C ILE A 11 18.85 -16.06 -42.51
N ILE A 12 17.85 -15.17 -42.60
CA ILE A 12 16.46 -15.50 -42.96
C ILE A 12 16.22 -15.35 -44.47
N ASP A 13 16.87 -14.39 -45.12
CA ASP A 13 16.67 -14.05 -46.55
C ASP A 13 17.58 -14.81 -47.54
N GLU A 14 18.44 -15.73 -47.09
CA GLU A 14 19.41 -16.39 -47.99
C GLU A 14 18.74 -17.36 -49.00
N ASP A 15 18.80 -16.99 -50.30
CA ASP A 15 18.21 -17.70 -51.43
C ASP A 15 18.74 -19.14 -51.58
N GLY A 16 17.93 -20.13 -51.22
CA GLY A 16 18.18 -21.50 -51.61
C GLY A 16 17.50 -21.81 -52.95
N ASP A 17 18.30 -22.01 -53.99
CA ASP A 17 17.87 -22.38 -55.36
C ASP A 17 16.96 -23.62 -55.46
N SER A 18 16.75 -24.34 -54.35
CA SER A 18 15.80 -25.45 -54.24
C SER A 18 15.26 -25.60 -52.80
N PHE A 19 14.05 -26.12 -52.64
CA PHE A 19 13.36 -26.29 -51.36
C PHE A 19 14.18 -27.09 -50.32
N ALA A 20 14.85 -28.17 -50.76
CA ALA A 20 15.68 -28.99 -49.88
C ALA A 20 16.86 -28.22 -49.26
N LYS A 21 17.51 -27.35 -50.05
CA LYS A 21 18.63 -26.52 -49.58
C LYS A 21 18.16 -25.44 -48.59
N ARG A 22 16.99 -24.83 -48.83
CA ARG A 22 16.39 -23.87 -47.88
C ARG A 22 16.08 -24.52 -46.53
N ALA A 23 15.50 -25.73 -46.54
CA ALA A 23 15.22 -26.46 -45.31
C ALA A 23 16.51 -26.79 -44.53
N GLU A 24 17.56 -27.26 -45.22
CA GLU A 24 18.84 -27.58 -44.57
C GLU A 24 19.50 -26.34 -43.93
N MET A 25 19.53 -25.21 -44.65
CA MET A 25 20.08 -23.95 -44.15
C MET A 25 19.30 -23.41 -42.95
N TYR A 26 17.97 -23.49 -42.99
CA TYR A 26 17.12 -23.11 -41.86
C TYR A 26 17.49 -23.87 -40.58
N TYR A 27 17.62 -25.20 -40.64
CA TYR A 27 17.93 -25.99 -39.44
C TYR A 27 19.36 -25.74 -38.92
N LYS A 28 20.32 -25.45 -39.80
CA LYS A 28 21.70 -25.10 -39.38
C LYS A 28 21.76 -23.73 -38.71
N LYS A 29 20.97 -22.76 -39.18
CA LYS A 29 21.00 -21.36 -38.70
C LYS A 29 20.05 -21.04 -37.55
N ARG A 30 19.03 -21.88 -37.35
CA ARG A 30 18.05 -21.74 -36.26
C ARG A 30 18.67 -21.59 -34.85
N PRO A 31 19.74 -22.31 -34.47
CA PRO A 31 20.37 -22.12 -33.15
C PRO A 31 20.99 -20.73 -32.96
N GLU A 32 21.63 -20.18 -34.01
CA GLU A 32 22.22 -18.83 -33.99
C GLU A 32 21.13 -17.76 -33.81
N LEU A 33 20.00 -17.92 -34.50
CA LEU A 33 18.84 -17.04 -34.40
C LEU A 33 18.20 -17.08 -33.00
N ILE A 34 18.01 -18.28 -32.43
CA ILE A 34 17.46 -18.45 -31.08
C ILE A 34 18.37 -17.78 -30.05
N ASN A 35 19.69 -18.02 -30.13
CA ASN A 35 20.64 -17.43 -29.20
C ASN A 35 20.65 -15.89 -29.28
N PHE A 36 20.62 -15.33 -30.48
CA PHE A 36 20.55 -13.88 -30.67
C PHE A 36 19.29 -13.25 -30.05
N VAL A 37 18.13 -13.87 -30.22
CA VAL A 37 16.86 -13.40 -29.64
C VAL A 37 16.89 -13.50 -28.12
N GLU A 38 17.40 -14.60 -27.57
CA GLU A 38 17.52 -14.79 -26.12
C GLU A 38 18.50 -13.81 -25.47
N GLU A 39 19.65 -13.56 -26.09
CA GLU A 39 20.63 -12.57 -25.65
C GLU A 39 20.06 -11.15 -25.69
N SER A 40 19.36 -10.81 -26.77
CA SER A 40 18.71 -9.50 -26.94
C SER A 40 17.62 -9.27 -25.89
N TYR A 41 16.78 -10.28 -25.65
CA TYR A 41 15.75 -10.24 -24.61
C TYR A 41 16.36 -10.11 -23.21
N ARG A 42 17.42 -10.87 -22.92
CA ARG A 42 18.13 -10.81 -21.63
C ARG A 42 18.78 -9.44 -21.41
N ALA A 43 19.40 -8.87 -22.44
CA ALA A 43 20.03 -7.55 -22.38
C ALA A 43 18.99 -6.44 -22.14
N TYR A 44 17.88 -6.45 -22.87
CA TYR A 44 16.79 -5.48 -22.68
C TYR A 44 16.19 -5.57 -21.26
N ARG A 45 15.94 -6.80 -20.79
CA ARG A 45 15.43 -7.02 -19.44
C ARG A 45 16.38 -6.51 -18.36
N ALA A 46 17.68 -6.80 -18.47
CA ALA A 46 18.68 -6.32 -17.52
C ALA A 46 18.75 -4.78 -17.50
N LEU A 47 18.55 -4.13 -18.65
CA LEU A 47 18.51 -2.66 -18.73
C LEU A 47 17.27 -2.11 -18.01
N ALA A 48 16.09 -2.69 -18.25
CA ALA A 48 14.85 -2.27 -17.58
C ALA A 48 14.94 -2.45 -16.05
N GLU A 49 15.47 -3.58 -15.58
CA GLU A 49 15.65 -3.85 -14.14
C GLU A 49 16.61 -2.84 -13.49
N ARG A 50 17.68 -2.41 -14.17
CA ARG A 50 18.57 -1.34 -13.67
C ARG A 50 17.88 0.03 -13.62
N TYR A 51 17.04 0.34 -14.60
CA TYR A 51 16.28 1.60 -14.61
C TYR A 51 15.29 1.68 -13.44
N ASP A 52 14.56 0.59 -13.20
CA ASP A 52 13.63 0.49 -12.06
C ASP A 52 14.35 0.63 -10.71
N HIS A 53 15.56 0.07 -10.60
CA HIS A 53 16.38 0.18 -9.41
C HIS A 53 16.82 1.62 -9.15
N ILE A 54 17.42 2.29 -10.13
CA ILE A 54 17.86 3.69 -10.03
C ILE A 54 16.68 4.62 -9.73
N SER A 55 15.53 4.39 -10.38
CA SER A 55 14.32 5.21 -10.16
C SER A 55 13.83 5.12 -8.72
N LYS A 56 13.85 3.92 -8.12
CA LYS A 56 13.50 3.72 -6.71
C LYS A 56 14.50 4.34 -5.76
N GLU A 57 15.80 4.22 -6.05
CA GLU A 57 16.85 4.84 -5.24
C GLU A 57 16.77 6.37 -5.27
N LEU A 58 16.48 6.96 -6.43
CA LEU A 58 16.28 8.41 -6.57
C LEU A 58 15.06 8.89 -5.78
N GLN A 59 13.93 8.18 -5.86
CA GLN A 59 12.75 8.50 -5.06
C GLN A 59 13.03 8.40 -3.56
N ASN A 60 13.76 7.37 -3.13
CA ASN A 60 14.17 7.21 -1.74
C ASN A 60 15.07 8.34 -1.28
N ALA A 61 16.07 8.74 -2.09
CA ALA A 61 16.95 9.86 -1.77
C ALA A 61 16.18 11.18 -1.64
N ASN A 62 15.26 11.46 -2.56
CA ASN A 62 14.39 12.65 -2.49
C ASN A 62 13.50 12.64 -1.24
N ARG A 63 12.96 11.46 -0.86
CA ARG A 63 12.18 11.30 0.37
C ARG A 63 13.03 11.56 1.62
N THR A 64 14.28 11.09 1.63
CA THR A 64 15.24 11.29 2.71
C THR A 64 15.65 12.76 2.83
N ILE A 65 15.91 13.46 1.72
CA ILE A 65 16.23 14.90 1.73
C ILE A 65 15.04 15.70 2.28
N ALA A 66 13.83 15.42 1.81
CA ALA A 66 12.60 16.06 2.33
C ALA A 66 12.37 15.79 3.82
N SER A 67 12.83 14.64 4.33
CA SER A 67 12.71 14.29 5.75
C SER A 67 13.80 14.90 6.64
N ILE A 68 15.00 15.18 6.10
CA ILE A 68 16.14 15.70 6.87
C ILE A 68 16.22 17.23 6.80
N PHE A 69 15.69 17.85 5.74
CA PHE A 69 15.63 19.31 5.57
C PHE A 69 14.19 19.80 5.35
N PRO A 70 13.33 19.79 6.39
CA PRO A 70 11.96 20.30 6.28
C PRO A 70 11.87 21.79 5.92
N GLU A 71 12.95 22.55 6.17
CA GLU A 71 12.98 24.01 6.11
C GLU A 71 13.37 24.57 4.73
N GLN A 72 13.85 23.73 3.79
CA GLN A 72 14.12 24.13 2.40
C GLN A 72 12.97 23.85 1.42
N VAL A 73 11.83 23.34 1.92
CA VAL A 73 10.61 23.15 1.12
C VAL A 73 9.54 24.14 1.58
N GLN A 74 9.91 25.42 1.66
CA GLN A 74 8.93 26.49 1.46
C GLN A 74 8.55 26.48 -0.02
N PHE A 75 7.47 25.76 -0.36
CA PHE A 75 6.68 26.16 -1.51
C PHE A 75 6.21 27.58 -1.21
N ALA A 76 6.65 28.54 -2.00
CA ALA A 76 6.07 29.87 -2.05
C ALA A 76 4.58 29.71 -2.39
N MET A 77 3.76 29.68 -1.35
CA MET A 77 2.39 30.15 -1.40
C MET A 77 2.51 31.67 -1.41
N ASP A 78 2.28 32.29 -2.56
CA ASP A 78 1.79 33.66 -2.59
C ASP A 78 0.73 33.71 -3.70
N ASP A 79 -0.51 33.81 -3.25
CA ASP A 79 -1.66 34.18 -4.06
C ASP A 79 -1.56 35.68 -4.32
N GLU A 80 -1.28 36.15 -5.54
CA GLU A 80 -1.84 37.41 -6.05
C GLU A 80 -2.02 37.30 -7.57
N ASP A 81 -3.26 37.55 -8.01
CA ASP A 81 -3.67 37.78 -9.38
C ASP A 81 -2.84 38.92 -10.00
N ASP A 82 -2.26 38.71 -11.19
CA ASP A 82 -2.44 39.62 -12.32
C ASP A 82 -1.76 39.08 -13.60
N GLU A 83 -2.51 39.23 -14.68
CA GLU A 83 -2.14 39.18 -16.09
C GLU A 83 -0.63 39.27 -16.41
N ASN A 84 -0.14 38.27 -17.15
CA ASN A 84 0.62 38.41 -18.41
C ASN A 84 1.66 37.26 -18.56
N PHE A 85 1.49 36.46 -19.61
CA PHE A 85 2.59 35.69 -20.18
C PHE A 85 3.75 36.65 -20.52
N PRO A 86 5.01 36.20 -20.39
CA PRO A 86 5.68 35.89 -21.65
C PRO A 86 6.47 34.59 -21.63
N GLU A 87 6.31 33.92 -22.76
CA GLU A 87 7.20 32.93 -23.34
C GLU A 87 8.70 33.24 -23.23
N LYS A 88 9.45 32.14 -23.05
CA LYS A 88 10.73 31.80 -23.70
C LYS A 88 11.98 32.60 -23.33
N ILE A 89 12.91 31.88 -22.71
CA ILE A 89 14.32 31.87 -23.17
C ILE A 89 14.76 30.42 -23.34
N ASN A 90 14.72 29.93 -24.59
CA ASN A 90 15.67 28.93 -25.07
C ASN A 90 16.74 29.70 -25.86
N PRO A 91 18.04 29.35 -25.75
CA PRO A 91 18.99 29.61 -26.82
C PRO A 91 19.18 28.35 -27.67
N SER A 92 18.70 28.47 -28.90
CA SER A 92 19.43 28.16 -30.14
C SER A 92 19.99 26.75 -30.36
N HIS A 93 19.32 25.99 -31.24
CA HIS A 93 19.96 25.50 -32.47
C HIS A 93 18.88 25.31 -33.56
N GLU A 94 18.99 26.11 -34.63
CA GLU A 94 18.38 25.90 -35.96
C GLU A 94 18.99 24.61 -36.57
N SER A 95 18.37 23.84 -37.48
CA SER A 95 17.47 24.20 -38.59
C SER A 95 16.61 23.01 -39.05
N ASP A 96 15.53 23.37 -39.76
CA ASP A 96 14.77 22.61 -40.78
C ASP A 96 13.62 21.66 -40.37
N LYS A 97 12.41 22.02 -40.83
CA LYS A 97 11.18 21.19 -40.89
C LYS A 97 10.67 21.10 -42.36
N PRO A 98 9.55 20.41 -42.70
CA PRO A 98 9.49 19.07 -43.29
C PRO A 98 8.70 19.07 -44.64
N PRO A 99 8.27 17.89 -45.16
CA PRO A 99 6.83 17.75 -45.36
C PRO A 99 6.23 16.39 -44.92
N LYS A 100 4.91 16.44 -44.71
CA LYS A 100 3.99 15.44 -44.12
C LYS A 100 3.65 14.30 -45.08
N ASP A 101 3.42 13.09 -44.55
CA ASP A 101 2.36 12.14 -44.98
C ASP A 101 2.07 11.12 -43.84
N LEU A 102 0.78 10.84 -43.61
CA LEU A 102 0.15 9.98 -42.55
C LEU A 102 0.24 8.46 -42.89
N PRO A 103 -0.19 7.45 -42.06
CA PRO A 103 -0.90 7.45 -40.76
C PRO A 103 -0.29 6.53 -39.66
N ASP A 104 -0.97 6.47 -38.51
CA ASP A 104 -0.61 5.80 -37.24
C ASP A 104 -0.97 4.28 -37.18
N ILE A 105 -0.70 3.65 -36.00
CA ILE A 105 -1.22 2.35 -35.43
C ILE A 105 -0.15 1.20 -35.38
N PRO A 106 -0.09 0.31 -34.36
CA PRO A 106 0.06 0.46 -32.89
C PRO A 106 1.18 -0.46 -32.32
N LYS A 107 1.52 -0.30 -31.04
CA LYS A 107 2.36 -1.24 -30.27
C LYS A 107 1.65 -2.60 -30.07
N PRO A 108 2.30 -3.76 -30.29
CA PRO A 108 1.83 -5.03 -29.73
C PRO A 108 2.68 -5.44 -28.52
N THR A 109 2.06 -5.39 -27.34
CA THR A 109 2.58 -6.00 -26.10
C THR A 109 2.23 -7.48 -26.09
N ILE A 110 3.23 -8.37 -26.14
CA ILE A 110 3.02 -9.82 -26.00
C ILE A 110 2.92 -10.19 -24.49
N PRO A 111 1.93 -11.01 -24.06
CA PRO A 111 1.69 -11.35 -22.66
C PRO A 111 2.74 -12.29 -22.04
N LYS A 112 3.02 -12.12 -20.74
CA LYS A 112 3.79 -13.08 -19.91
C LYS A 112 2.90 -14.23 -19.43
N VAL A 113 3.35 -15.45 -19.69
CA VAL A 113 2.75 -16.71 -19.22
C VAL A 113 2.91 -16.88 -17.69
N PRO A 114 1.87 -17.31 -16.94
CA PRO A 114 1.94 -17.59 -15.51
C PRO A 114 2.80 -18.81 -15.16
N LYS A 115 3.60 -18.72 -14.09
CA LYS A 115 4.26 -19.88 -13.45
C LYS A 115 3.36 -20.46 -12.36
N ILE A 116 3.03 -21.75 -12.51
CA ILE A 116 2.29 -22.58 -11.57
C ILE A 116 3.10 -22.76 -10.26
N PRO A 117 2.51 -22.54 -9.08
CA PRO A 117 3.17 -22.85 -7.80
C PRO A 117 3.23 -24.36 -7.55
N LYS A 118 4.43 -24.88 -7.28
CA LYS A 118 4.60 -26.21 -6.67
C LYS A 118 4.27 -26.12 -5.18
N LYS A 119 3.29 -26.93 -4.78
CA LYS A 119 2.97 -27.33 -3.39
C LYS A 119 4.24 -27.66 -2.61
N ASP A 120 4.30 -27.19 -1.36
CA ASP A 120 4.62 -27.99 -0.17
C ASP A 120 4.45 -27.13 1.10
N PHE A 121 3.21 -27.04 1.61
CA PHE A 121 2.98 -26.64 2.99
C PHE A 121 2.45 -27.85 3.75
N LYS A 122 3.36 -28.52 4.46
CA LYS A 122 3.00 -29.40 5.58
C LYS A 122 2.23 -28.55 6.60
N ALA A 123 0.97 -28.90 6.82
CA ALA A 123 0.21 -28.43 7.96
C ALA A 123 0.95 -28.84 9.25
N ALA A 124 1.47 -27.86 9.98
CA ALA A 124 1.85 -28.06 11.38
C ALA A 124 0.58 -27.97 12.23
N PRO A 125 0.29 -28.96 13.09
CA PRO A 125 -0.91 -28.93 13.91
C PRO A 125 -0.78 -27.88 15.01
N MET A 126 -1.91 -27.23 15.33
CA MET A 126 -2.05 -26.37 16.50
C MET A 126 -1.67 -27.17 17.75
N PHE A 127 -0.62 -26.74 18.45
CA PHE A 127 -0.32 -27.26 19.79
C PHE A 127 -1.12 -26.47 20.81
N ILE A 128 -2.11 -27.17 21.37
CA ILE A 128 -2.83 -26.81 22.59
C ILE A 128 -1.85 -26.96 23.75
N SER A 129 -1.65 -25.90 24.52
CA SER A 129 -0.91 -25.93 25.78
C SER A 129 -1.45 -27.02 26.72
N LYS A 130 -0.66 -28.06 26.96
CA LYS A 130 -0.89 -29.01 28.04
C LYS A 130 0.28 -28.93 29.03
N LYS A 131 -0.02 -28.46 30.24
CA LYS A 131 0.90 -28.46 31.38
C LYS A 131 1.34 -29.91 31.70
N GLY A 132 2.64 -30.13 31.87
CA GLY A 132 3.26 -31.40 32.30
C GLY A 132 4.77 -31.20 32.60
N PRO A 133 5.38 -31.99 33.51
CA PRO A 133 6.44 -31.51 34.41
C PRO A 133 7.86 -31.44 33.82
N LEU A 134 8.63 -30.48 34.36
CA LEU A 134 10.04 -30.20 34.05
C LEU A 134 10.93 -31.43 34.21
N LYS A 135 11.59 -31.83 33.13
CA LYS A 135 12.73 -32.75 33.16
C LYS A 135 14.02 -31.92 33.25
N ARG A 136 14.64 -31.93 34.44
CA ARG A 136 15.96 -31.33 34.70
C ARG A 136 17.00 -32.02 33.82
N THR A 137 17.72 -31.25 33.01
CA THR A 137 19.00 -31.68 32.43
C THR A 137 20.08 -30.70 32.91
N ALA A 138 21.26 -31.27 33.13
CA ALA A 138 22.32 -30.73 33.97
C ALA A 138 23.03 -29.53 33.36
N SER A 139 23.48 -28.67 34.28
CA SER A 139 24.50 -27.62 34.22
C SER A 139 25.31 -27.48 32.92
N SER A 140 25.05 -26.38 32.21
CA SER A 140 26.12 -25.58 31.62
C SER A 140 26.06 -24.22 32.31
N ALA A 141 27.14 -23.84 32.99
CA ALA A 141 27.25 -22.57 33.70
C ALA A 141 27.23 -21.41 32.69
N ARG A 142 26.03 -20.99 32.32
CA ARG A 142 25.80 -19.66 31.79
C ARG A 142 25.95 -18.71 32.96
N THR A 143 26.89 -17.79 32.87
CA THR A 143 26.83 -16.53 33.63
C THR A 143 25.46 -15.93 33.37
N VAL A 144 24.55 -16.15 34.33
CA VAL A 144 23.26 -15.47 34.34
C VAL A 144 23.63 -14.02 34.57
N VAL A 145 23.63 -13.24 33.49
CA VAL A 145 23.57 -11.80 33.58
C VAL A 145 22.22 -11.54 34.26
N SER A 146 22.23 -11.47 35.59
CA SER A 146 21.03 -11.15 36.35
C SER A 146 20.70 -9.72 35.96
N SER A 147 19.46 -9.48 35.57
CA SER A 147 18.97 -8.15 35.18
C SER A 147 19.05 -7.12 36.31
N GLY A 148 19.63 -7.46 37.47
CA GLY A 148 19.63 -6.66 38.69
C GLY A 148 18.27 -6.59 39.38
N LEU A 149 17.22 -7.16 38.80
CA LEU A 149 15.86 -7.08 39.30
C LEU A 149 15.59 -8.09 40.42
N SER A 150 14.80 -7.66 41.40
CA SER A 150 14.25 -8.57 42.40
C SER A 150 13.27 -9.56 41.75
N LYS A 151 13.09 -10.72 42.37
CA LYS A 151 12.20 -11.76 41.84
C LYS A 151 10.75 -11.29 41.65
N THR A 152 10.30 -10.39 42.52
CA THR A 152 8.94 -9.81 42.47
C THR A 152 8.80 -8.82 41.32
N GLU A 153 9.76 -7.92 41.14
CA GLU A 153 9.79 -7.00 39.99
C GLU A 153 9.86 -7.77 38.66
N ALA A 154 10.66 -8.84 38.60
CA ALA A 154 10.71 -9.69 37.42
C ALA A 154 9.36 -10.39 37.14
N MET A 155 8.59 -10.75 38.17
CA MET A 155 7.25 -11.34 37.99
C MET A 155 6.24 -10.33 37.47
N GLU A 156 6.28 -9.10 37.96
CA GLU A 156 5.42 -8.00 37.47
C GLU A 156 5.76 -7.61 36.03
N GLU A 157 7.05 -7.52 35.69
CA GLU A 157 7.50 -7.22 34.33
C GLU A 157 7.08 -8.33 33.35
N ILE A 158 7.19 -9.60 33.76
CA ILE A 158 6.68 -10.73 32.96
C ILE A 158 5.17 -10.61 32.73
N ASP A 159 4.40 -10.28 33.76
CA ASP A 159 2.93 -10.14 33.65
C ASP A 159 2.55 -8.99 32.71
N GLU A 160 3.20 -7.82 32.83
CA GLU A 160 2.98 -6.68 31.93
C GLU A 160 3.39 -6.99 30.49
N LEU A 161 4.53 -7.66 30.27
CA LEU A 161 4.92 -8.13 28.94
C LEU A 161 3.93 -9.13 28.36
N GLN A 162 3.41 -10.05 29.17
CA GLN A 162 2.40 -11.02 28.73
C GLN A 162 1.10 -10.34 28.32
N LYS A 163 0.63 -9.34 29.09
CA LYS A 163 -0.53 -8.52 28.72
C LYS A 163 -0.28 -7.78 27.41
N GLY A 164 0.87 -7.13 27.27
CA GLY A 164 1.27 -6.42 26.06
C GLY A 164 1.31 -7.32 24.82
N ILE A 165 1.86 -8.54 24.95
CA ILE A 165 1.86 -9.54 23.87
C ILE A 165 0.43 -9.89 23.45
N LEU A 166 -0.48 -10.07 24.40
CA LEU A 166 -1.88 -10.41 24.09
C LEU A 166 -2.61 -9.28 23.36
N VAL A 167 -2.39 -8.03 23.76
CA VAL A 167 -2.92 -6.84 23.07
C VAL A 167 -2.40 -6.79 21.64
N LEU A 168 -1.08 -6.89 21.45
CA LEU A 168 -0.46 -6.85 20.11
C LEU A 168 -0.92 -8.00 19.21
N GLN A 169 -1.16 -9.20 19.77
CA GLN A 169 -1.72 -10.32 19.03
C GLN A 169 -3.15 -10.03 18.53
N THR A 170 -3.95 -9.37 19.37
CA THR A 170 -5.34 -9.01 19.04
C THR A 170 -5.38 -7.94 17.95
N GLU A 171 -4.57 -6.89 18.08
CA GLU A 171 -4.44 -5.84 17.08
C GLU A 171 -3.94 -6.38 15.74
N LYS A 172 -2.95 -7.29 15.77
CA LYS A 172 -2.44 -7.96 14.58
C LYS A 172 -3.55 -8.68 13.81
N GLU A 173 -4.41 -9.44 14.49
CA GLU A 173 -5.52 -10.14 13.83
C GLU A 173 -6.58 -9.17 13.29
N PHE A 174 -6.84 -8.05 13.98
CA PHE A 174 -7.72 -7.00 13.47
C PHE A 174 -7.19 -6.38 12.16
N VAL A 175 -5.91 -6.01 12.14
CA VAL A 175 -5.25 -5.47 10.94
C VAL A 175 -5.29 -6.50 9.80
N LYS A 176 -4.96 -7.76 10.09
CA LYS A 176 -5.02 -8.84 9.11
C LYS A 176 -6.42 -9.02 8.51
N SER A 177 -7.46 -9.06 9.35
CA SER A 177 -8.85 -9.19 8.89
C SER A 177 -9.27 -8.02 7.98
N SER A 178 -8.85 -6.79 8.31
CA SER A 178 -9.13 -5.61 7.48
C SER A 178 -8.48 -5.72 6.09
N TYR A 179 -7.24 -6.22 6.02
CA TYR A 179 -6.52 -6.43 4.77
C TYR A 179 -7.16 -7.54 3.92
N GLU A 180 -7.51 -8.67 4.53
CA GLU A 180 -8.19 -9.78 3.87
C GLU A 180 -9.55 -9.35 3.27
N SER A 181 -10.32 -8.55 4.02
CA SER A 181 -11.57 -7.97 3.52
C SER A 181 -11.34 -7.03 2.32
N GLY A 182 -10.32 -6.18 2.39
CA GLY A 182 -9.93 -5.29 1.28
C GLY A 182 -9.54 -6.08 0.03
N LEU A 183 -8.74 -7.14 0.20
CA LEU A 183 -8.34 -8.04 -0.88
C LEU A 183 -9.54 -8.74 -1.52
N SER A 184 -10.50 -9.19 -0.72
CA SER A 184 -11.75 -9.80 -1.22
C SER A 184 -12.53 -8.84 -2.11
N LYS A 185 -12.67 -7.57 -1.72
CA LYS A 185 -13.34 -6.52 -2.51
C LYS A 185 -12.60 -6.26 -3.83
N TYR A 186 -11.28 -6.21 -3.80
CA TYR A 186 -10.46 -6.06 -5.00
C TYR A 186 -10.74 -7.18 -6.02
N TRP A 187 -10.70 -8.44 -5.57
CA TRP A 187 -10.97 -9.58 -6.45
C TRP A 187 -12.41 -9.62 -6.96
N GLU A 188 -13.37 -9.13 -6.20
CA GLU A 188 -14.75 -8.98 -6.66
C GLU A 188 -14.86 -7.96 -7.80
N ILE A 189 -14.19 -6.81 -7.68
CA ILE A 189 -14.14 -5.80 -8.73
C ILE A 189 -13.50 -6.38 -9.99
N GLU A 190 -12.36 -7.06 -9.88
CA GLU A 190 -11.68 -7.63 -11.05
C GLU A 190 -12.47 -8.73 -11.75
N ARG A 191 -13.15 -9.56 -10.98
CA ARG A 191 -14.07 -10.56 -11.54
C ARG A 191 -15.15 -9.88 -12.37
N ARG A 192 -15.75 -8.79 -11.87
CA ARG A 192 -16.80 -8.05 -12.56
C ARG A 192 -16.27 -7.35 -13.83
N ILE A 193 -15.07 -6.78 -13.78
CA ILE A 193 -14.40 -6.19 -14.94
C ILE A 193 -14.18 -7.26 -16.02
N THR A 194 -13.64 -8.42 -15.63
CA THR A 194 -13.39 -9.53 -16.56
C THR A 194 -14.69 -10.05 -17.18
N GLU A 195 -15.77 -10.17 -16.40
CA GLU A 195 -17.08 -10.58 -16.90
C GLU A 195 -17.64 -9.57 -17.91
N MET A 196 -17.56 -8.28 -17.60
CA MET A 196 -17.99 -7.22 -18.52
C MET A 196 -17.15 -7.19 -19.79
N GLN A 197 -15.82 -7.32 -19.68
CA GLN A 197 -14.92 -7.40 -20.83
C GLN A 197 -15.23 -8.61 -21.70
N GLY A 198 -15.49 -9.77 -21.11
CA GLY A 198 -15.90 -10.97 -21.84
C GLY A 198 -17.19 -10.74 -22.63
N LYS A 199 -18.20 -10.11 -22.02
CA LYS A 199 -19.45 -9.74 -22.72
C LYS A 199 -19.21 -8.77 -23.86
N VAL A 200 -18.33 -7.79 -23.67
CA VAL A 200 -17.92 -6.86 -24.74
C VAL A 200 -17.31 -7.64 -25.89
N CYS A 201 -16.32 -8.50 -25.66
CA CYS A 201 -15.70 -9.30 -26.71
C CYS A 201 -16.73 -10.17 -27.46
N SER A 202 -17.61 -10.88 -26.75
CA SER A 202 -18.64 -11.71 -27.38
C SER A 202 -19.56 -10.90 -28.30
N LEU A 203 -19.98 -9.70 -27.89
CA LEU A 203 -20.81 -8.82 -28.71
C LEU A 203 -20.03 -8.23 -29.89
N GLN A 204 -18.77 -7.85 -29.69
CA GLN A 204 -17.92 -7.34 -30.77
C GLN A 204 -17.70 -8.40 -31.85
N ASP A 205 -17.48 -9.65 -31.46
CA ASP A 205 -17.32 -10.80 -32.36
C ASP A 205 -18.62 -11.12 -33.10
N GLU A 206 -19.75 -11.19 -32.39
CA GLU A 206 -21.07 -11.53 -32.96
C GLU A 206 -21.51 -10.53 -34.05
N TYR A 207 -21.31 -9.23 -33.81
CA TYR A 207 -21.74 -8.18 -34.72
C TYR A 207 -20.62 -7.63 -35.61
N SER A 208 -19.37 -8.10 -35.44
CA SER A 208 -18.19 -7.54 -36.10
C SER A 208 -18.04 -6.02 -35.90
N ILE A 209 -18.39 -5.52 -34.71
CA ILE A 209 -18.34 -4.09 -34.37
C ILE A 209 -17.19 -3.87 -33.38
N GLY A 210 -16.20 -3.05 -33.76
CA GLY A 210 -15.18 -2.55 -32.85
C GLY A 210 -15.61 -1.22 -32.24
N ARG A 211 -15.88 -1.20 -30.93
CA ARG A 211 -16.13 0.05 -30.19
C ARG A 211 -15.17 0.14 -29.02
N VAL A 212 -14.46 1.27 -28.94
CA VAL A 212 -13.56 1.63 -27.84
C VAL A 212 -14.10 2.91 -27.21
N ILE A 213 -13.89 3.07 -25.91
CA ILE A 213 -14.25 4.31 -25.20
C ILE A 213 -13.23 5.37 -25.62
N GLU A 214 -13.71 6.54 -26.04
CA GLU A 214 -12.84 7.67 -26.38
C GLU A 214 -12.12 8.17 -25.12
N ASP A 215 -10.88 8.65 -25.26
CA ASP A 215 -10.04 9.01 -24.11
C ASP A 215 -10.67 10.11 -23.25
N ASP A 216 -11.38 11.07 -23.86
CA ASP A 216 -12.07 12.15 -23.14
C ASP A 216 -13.28 11.63 -22.36
N GLU A 217 -14.03 10.68 -22.92
CA GLU A 217 -15.12 9.99 -22.25
C GLU A 217 -14.60 9.14 -21.08
N ALA A 218 -13.51 8.38 -21.30
CA ALA A 218 -12.85 7.60 -20.26
C ALA A 218 -12.38 8.51 -19.11
N GLN A 219 -11.74 9.63 -19.42
CA GLN A 219 -11.30 10.61 -18.42
C GLN A 219 -12.48 11.18 -17.62
N LYS A 220 -13.56 11.59 -18.29
CA LYS A 220 -14.78 12.08 -17.63
C LYS A 220 -15.37 11.05 -16.66
N LEU A 221 -15.44 9.78 -17.06
CA LEU A 221 -15.95 8.69 -16.22
C LEU A 221 -15.05 8.44 -14.99
N MET A 222 -13.73 8.43 -15.17
CA MET A 222 -12.78 8.26 -14.08
C MET A 222 -12.87 9.40 -13.06
N VAL A 223 -12.91 10.66 -13.54
CA VAL A 223 -13.07 11.84 -12.69
C VAL A 223 -14.40 11.80 -11.94
N ALA A 224 -15.51 11.51 -12.62
CA ALA A 224 -16.82 11.40 -11.98
C ALA A 224 -16.85 10.30 -10.91
N ALA A 225 -16.24 9.13 -11.16
CA ALA A 225 -16.15 8.04 -10.20
C ALA A 225 -15.30 8.43 -8.97
N ALA A 226 -14.15 9.07 -9.18
CA ALA A 226 -13.28 9.56 -8.11
C ALA A 226 -13.99 10.61 -7.24
N LEU A 227 -14.61 11.63 -7.87
CA LEU A 227 -15.37 12.67 -7.18
C LEU A 227 -16.52 12.07 -6.35
N LYS A 228 -17.28 11.12 -6.93
CA LYS A 228 -18.35 10.42 -6.20
C LYS A 228 -17.81 9.66 -4.98
N SER A 229 -16.66 9.00 -5.11
CA SER A 229 -16.01 8.29 -3.99
C SER A 229 -15.56 9.24 -2.88
N CYS A 230 -14.96 10.38 -3.25
CA CYS A 230 -14.58 11.44 -2.32
C CYS A 230 -15.80 12.01 -1.59
N GLN A 231 -16.88 12.33 -2.32
CA GLN A 231 -18.13 12.82 -1.75
C GLN A 231 -18.73 11.83 -0.75
N GLN A 232 -18.80 10.54 -1.10
CA GLN A 232 -19.29 9.50 -0.18
C GLN A 232 -18.44 9.38 1.08
N THR A 233 -17.12 9.48 0.95
CA THR A 233 -16.20 9.47 2.09
C THR A 233 -16.41 10.70 2.98
N LEU A 234 -16.57 11.88 2.38
CA LEU A 234 -16.83 13.12 3.10
C LEU A 234 -18.14 13.06 3.89
N ILE A 235 -19.21 12.54 3.28
CA ILE A 235 -20.50 12.31 3.96
C ILE A 235 -20.32 11.39 5.18
N ARG A 236 -19.61 10.27 5.04
CA ARG A 236 -19.35 9.32 6.14
C ARG A 236 -18.53 9.95 7.27
N LEU A 237 -17.51 10.73 6.93
CA LEU A 237 -16.68 11.44 7.90
C LEU A 237 -17.50 12.49 8.64
N GLN A 238 -18.32 13.27 7.93
CA GLN A 238 -19.18 14.28 8.53
C GLN A 238 -20.25 13.66 9.45
N GLU A 239 -20.85 12.54 9.05
CA GLU A 239 -21.78 11.80 9.90
C GLU A 239 -21.10 11.26 11.16
N THR A 240 -19.87 10.76 11.03
CA THR A 240 -19.08 10.26 12.16
C THR A 240 -18.71 11.41 13.10
N GLN A 241 -18.27 12.55 12.56
CA GLN A 241 -17.98 13.76 13.32
C GLN A 241 -19.21 14.26 14.09
N ARG A 242 -20.39 14.27 13.45
CA ARG A 242 -21.65 14.66 14.09
C ARG A 242 -21.97 13.72 15.27
N ARG A 243 -21.84 12.41 15.07
CA ARG A 243 -22.08 11.40 16.11
C ARG A 243 -21.11 11.57 17.29
N SER A 244 -19.81 11.69 17.02
CA SER A 244 -18.82 11.87 18.08
C SER A 244 -19.00 13.19 18.84
N ALA A 245 -19.39 14.27 18.15
CA ALA A 245 -19.69 15.55 18.79
C ALA A 245 -20.90 15.46 19.73
N GLU A 246 -21.94 14.71 19.33
CA GLU A 246 -23.11 14.49 20.17
C GLU A 246 -22.78 13.61 21.37
N GLU A 247 -22.02 12.53 21.17
CA GLU A 247 -21.53 11.68 22.27
C GLU A 247 -20.69 12.49 23.27
N ALA A 248 -19.78 13.35 22.79
CA ALA A 248 -18.98 14.23 23.63
C ALA A 248 -19.83 15.21 24.44
N ARG A 249 -20.92 15.76 23.86
CA ARG A 249 -21.86 16.63 24.58
C ARG A 249 -22.61 15.87 25.67
N ILE A 250 -23.09 14.67 25.36
CA ILE A 250 -23.79 13.81 26.33
C ILE A 250 -22.85 13.48 27.50
N GLU A 251 -21.62 13.07 27.21
CA GLU A 251 -20.63 12.75 28.26
C GLU A 251 -20.22 13.99 29.06
N TYR A 252 -20.05 15.15 28.42
CA TYR A 252 -19.79 16.40 29.13
C TYR A 252 -20.91 16.74 30.11
N GLN A 253 -22.16 16.59 29.69
CA GLN A 253 -23.32 16.84 30.57
C GLN A 253 -23.38 15.85 31.73
N ARG A 254 -23.07 14.55 31.49
CA ARG A 254 -22.96 13.54 32.55
C ARG A 254 -21.88 13.88 33.58
N ILE A 255 -20.71 14.31 33.12
CA ILE A 255 -19.60 14.74 33.98
C ILE A 255 -20.01 15.96 34.81
N LYS A 256 -20.66 16.94 34.19
CA LYS A 256 -21.14 18.14 34.88
C LYS A 256 -22.12 17.79 36.00
N GLU A 257 -23.10 16.94 35.73
CA GLU A 257 -24.06 16.48 36.75
C GLU A 257 -23.39 15.69 37.88
N ALA A 258 -22.40 14.86 37.55
CA ALA A 258 -21.61 14.14 38.56
C ALA A 258 -20.81 15.11 39.44
N HIS A 259 -20.22 16.15 38.84
CA HIS A 259 -19.48 17.18 39.55
C HIS A 259 -20.39 17.98 40.51
N GLU A 260 -21.57 18.41 40.05
CA GLU A 260 -22.57 19.09 40.90
C GLU A 260 -22.99 18.22 42.09
N LYS A 261 -23.27 16.92 41.86
CA LYS A 261 -23.58 15.98 42.95
C LYS A 261 -22.43 15.85 43.95
N LEU A 262 -21.19 15.78 43.48
CA LEU A 262 -20.01 15.68 44.34
C LEU A 262 -19.86 16.92 45.24
N GLU A 263 -20.01 18.12 44.69
CA GLU A 263 -19.96 19.36 45.49
C GLU A 263 -21.09 19.40 46.54
N THR A 264 -22.31 18.98 46.21
CA THR A 264 -23.38 18.91 47.23
C THR A 264 -23.07 17.92 48.36
N LEU A 265 -22.41 16.79 48.07
CA LEU A 265 -22.00 15.82 49.08
C LEU A 265 -20.87 16.35 49.97
N LYS A 266 -19.91 17.06 49.37
CA LYS A 266 -18.81 17.74 50.07
C LYS A 266 -19.35 18.81 51.02
N ASP A 267 -20.31 19.62 50.58
CA ASP A 267 -20.97 20.62 51.42
C ASP A 267 -21.72 19.96 52.60
N LYS A 268 -22.45 18.88 52.35
CA LYS A 268 -23.13 18.09 53.41
C LYS A 268 -22.12 17.52 54.42
N LEU A 269 -20.99 16.99 53.98
CA LEU A 269 -19.92 16.48 54.84
C LEU A 269 -19.29 17.59 55.70
N LEU A 270 -19.05 18.76 55.11
CA LEU A 270 -18.54 19.93 55.83
C LEU A 270 -19.52 20.42 56.88
N GLN A 271 -20.83 20.43 56.58
CA GLN A 271 -21.88 20.76 57.55
C GLN A 271 -21.97 19.71 58.68
N ALA A 272 -21.89 18.41 58.36
CA ALA A 272 -21.91 17.33 59.35
C ALA A 272 -20.70 17.41 60.31
N LYS A 273 -19.49 17.70 59.79
CA LYS A 273 -18.29 17.92 60.62
C LYS A 273 -18.45 19.14 61.54
N LYS A 274 -18.99 20.24 61.04
CA LYS A 274 -19.27 21.45 61.86
C LYS A 274 -20.33 21.16 62.94
N GLY A 275 -21.36 20.39 62.62
CA GLY A 275 -22.40 19.96 63.57
C GLY A 275 -21.86 19.07 64.70
N SER A 276 -21.03 18.08 64.36
CA SER A 276 -20.39 17.17 65.34
C SER A 276 -19.40 17.91 66.27
N ALA A 277 -18.58 18.82 65.73
CA ALA A 277 -17.68 19.64 66.55
C ALA A 277 -18.42 20.60 67.50
N ARG A 278 -19.63 21.04 67.13
CA ARG A 278 -20.49 21.89 67.98
C ARG A 278 -21.22 21.08 69.05
N ALA A 279 -21.56 19.81 68.76
CA ALA A 279 -22.13 18.87 69.74
C ALA A 279 -21.09 18.46 70.80
N HIS A 280 -19.86 18.14 70.40
CA HIS A 280 -18.76 17.79 71.33
C HIS A 280 -18.39 18.93 72.30
N ARG A 281 -18.46 20.20 71.86
CA ARG A 281 -18.23 21.35 72.75
C ARG A 281 -19.37 21.60 73.76
N ARG A 282 -20.58 21.08 73.52
CA ARG A 282 -21.71 21.22 74.45
C ARG A 282 -21.77 20.10 75.49
N THR A 283 -21.10 18.97 75.27
CA THR A 283 -21.08 17.82 76.20
C THR A 283 -19.83 17.77 77.09
N GLY A 284 -18.86 18.66 76.88
CA GLY A 284 -17.59 18.73 77.64
C GLY A 284 -17.55 19.77 78.77
N VAL A 285 -18.70 20.34 79.15
CA VAL A 285 -18.82 21.20 80.34
C VAL A 285 -19.84 20.56 81.27
N SER A 286 -19.37 19.64 82.12
CA SER A 286 -19.96 19.26 83.41
C SER A 286 -18.96 18.37 84.15
#